data_AF-A0A929JSV4-F1
#
_entry.id   AF-A0A929JSV4-F1
#
_cell.length_a   1.000
_cell.length_b   1.000
_cell.length_c   1.000
_cell.angle_alpha   90.00
_cell.angle_beta   90.00
_cell.angle_gamma   90.00
#
_symmetry.space_group_name_H-M   'P 1'
#
loop_
_entity.id
_entity.type
_entity.pdbx_description
1 polymer ?
#
loop_
_entity_poly.entity_id
_entity_poly.type
_entity_poly.pdbx_seq_one_letter_code
_entity_poly.pdbx_strand_id
1 'polypeptide(L)'
;MKLSKIAFTILDVSDYEPPRAPSKTWRELIKKVWEIDPLICPQCGSEMRIISLIQDPDVIRRILEHLGLWKQDTGSRCKKPKPEYGSVVHEDFDDGWPRYEESTITLH
;
A
#
# COMPACT_ATOMS: atom_id res chain seq x y z
N MET A 1 -41.30 0.46 -0.32
CA MET A 1 -40.04 1.19 -0.03
C MET A 1 -39.42 0.57 1.21
N LYS A 2 -38.35 -0.23 1.05
CA LYS A 2 -37.70 -0.88 2.19
C LYS A 2 -36.78 0.13 2.85
N LEU A 3 -37.22 0.70 3.97
CA LEU A 3 -36.37 1.44 4.89
C LEU A 3 -35.43 0.43 5.56
N SER A 4 -34.25 0.21 4.97
CA SER A 4 -33.15 -0.43 5.67
C SER A 4 -32.71 0.54 6.76
N LYS A 5 -33.11 0.25 8.00
CA LYS A 5 -32.58 0.89 9.21
C LYS A 5 -31.07 0.72 9.16
N ILE A 6 -30.35 1.81 8.89
CA ILE A 6 -28.90 1.87 9.07
C ILE A 6 -28.70 1.91 10.58
N ALA A 7 -28.51 0.74 11.19
CA ALA A 7 -27.97 0.66 12.54
C ALA A 7 -26.48 1.02 12.43
N PHE A 8 -26.19 2.32 12.40
CA PHE A 8 -24.87 2.83 12.72
C PHE A 8 -24.68 2.54 14.20
N THR A 9 -24.08 1.39 14.52
CA THR A 9 -23.56 1.16 15.86
C THR A 9 -22.45 2.18 16.04
N ILE A 10 -22.76 3.28 16.74
CA ILE A 10 -21.72 4.08 17.39
C ILE A 10 -21.02 3.10 18.31
N LEU A 11 -19.83 2.65 17.90
CA LEU A 11 -18.93 1.97 18.81
C LEU A 11 -18.55 3.02 19.85
N ASP A 12 -18.88 2.78 21.12
CA ASP A 12 -18.36 3.57 22.21
C ASP A 12 -16.84 3.49 22.16
N VAL A 13 -16.15 4.63 22.21
CA VAL A 13 -14.68 4.71 22.08
C VAL A 13 -13.99 3.87 23.15
N SER A 14 -14.66 3.59 24.27
CA SER A 14 -14.14 2.77 25.38
C SER A 14 -14.15 1.26 25.07
N ASP A 15 -15.01 0.79 24.16
CA ASP A 15 -15.18 -0.63 23.81
C ASP A 15 -14.40 -1.04 22.54
N TYR A 16 -13.74 -0.08 21.89
CA TYR A 16 -13.00 -0.32 20.65
C TYR A 16 -11.59 -0.82 20.94
N GLU A 17 -11.39 -2.14 20.82
CA GLU A 17 -10.06 -2.75 20.72
C GLU A 17 -9.64 -2.82 19.25
N PRO A 18 -8.78 -1.91 18.74
CA PRO A 18 -8.38 -1.95 17.35
C PRO A 18 -7.67 -3.27 17.02
N PRO A 19 -7.95 -3.89 15.85
CA PRO A 19 -7.38 -5.18 15.46
C PRO A 19 -5.86 -5.25 15.38
N ARG A 20 -5.16 -4.12 15.55
CA ARG A 20 -3.72 -3.93 15.75
C ARG A 20 -3.50 -2.42 15.90
N ALA A 21 -2.84 -1.98 16.96
CA ALA A 21 -2.23 -0.65 16.94
C ALA A 21 -1.28 -0.60 15.73
N PRO A 22 -1.30 0.48 14.92
CA PRO A 22 -0.39 0.58 13.80
C PRO A 22 1.04 0.48 14.31
N SER A 23 1.87 -0.25 13.58
CA SER A 23 3.27 -0.41 13.96
C SER A 23 3.92 0.96 14.10
N LYS A 24 4.77 1.13 15.13
CA LYS A 24 5.64 2.30 15.25
C LYS A 24 6.45 2.53 13.97
N THR A 25 6.76 1.45 13.25
CA THR A 25 7.47 1.48 11.97
C THR A 25 6.71 2.19 10.84
N TRP A 26 5.38 2.19 10.83
CA TRP A 26 4.62 2.90 9.78
C TRP A 26 4.87 4.41 9.85
N ARG A 27 4.85 4.98 11.06
CA ARG A 27 5.16 6.39 11.32
C ARG A 27 6.57 6.73 10.84
N GLU A 28 7.53 5.88 11.18
CA GLU A 28 8.94 6.03 10.80
C GLU A 28 9.13 5.97 9.28
N LEU A 29 8.40 5.08 8.59
CA LEU A 29 8.45 4.97 7.12
C LEU A 29 7.89 6.21 6.43
N ILE A 30 6.73 6.73 6.87
CA ILE A 30 6.19 7.97 6.32
C ILE A 30 7.17 9.11 6.53
N LYS A 31 7.70 9.25 7.75
CA LYS A 31 8.68 10.28 8.08
C LYS A 31 9.95 10.17 7.24
N LYS A 32 10.39 8.95 6.94
CA LYS A 32 11.58 8.73 6.11
C LYS A 32 11.36 9.08 4.64
N VAL A 33 10.21 8.74 4.07
CA VAL A 33 9.94 8.93 2.63
C VAL A 33 9.47 10.34 2.32
N TRP A 34 8.65 10.90 3.21
CA TRP A 34 7.96 12.18 2.98
C TRP A 34 8.48 13.32 3.87
N GLU A 35 9.46 13.04 4.73
CA GLU A 35 10.03 14.03 5.68
C GLU A 35 9.00 14.67 6.63
N ILE A 36 7.80 14.10 6.73
CA ILE A 36 6.69 14.61 7.53
C ILE A 36 6.34 13.58 8.62
N ASP A 37 6.21 14.02 9.88
CA ASP A 37 5.65 13.18 10.94
C ASP A 37 4.11 13.22 10.91
N PRO A 38 3.42 12.13 10.54
CA PRO A 38 1.96 12.12 10.39
C PRO A 38 1.20 12.30 11.71
N LEU A 39 1.88 12.25 12.86
CA LEU A 39 1.27 12.44 14.18
C LEU A 39 1.62 13.79 14.81
N ILE A 40 2.13 14.74 14.04
CA ILE A 40 2.27 16.14 14.48
C ILE A 40 1.20 16.98 13.78
N CYS A 41 0.42 17.72 14.56
CA CYS A 41 -0.60 18.61 14.00
C CYS A 41 0.07 19.75 13.20
N PRO A 42 -0.27 19.96 11.92
CA PRO A 42 0.34 21.01 11.10
C PRO A 42 -0.09 22.43 11.51
N GLN A 43 -1.12 22.58 12.35
CA GLN A 43 -1.63 23.89 12.78
C GLN A 43 -1.04 24.35 14.11
N CYS A 44 -0.89 23.43 15.07
CA CYS A 44 -0.43 23.78 16.42
C CYS A 44 0.82 23.03 16.89
N GLY A 45 1.33 22.05 16.13
CA GLY A 45 2.54 21.29 16.46
C GLY A 45 2.39 20.26 17.58
N SER A 46 1.20 20.08 18.15
CA SER A 46 0.97 19.08 19.20
C SER A 46 0.99 17.64 18.64
N GLU A 47 1.39 16.68 19.48
CA GLU A 47 1.28 15.27 19.14
C GLU A 47 -0.18 14.81 19.07
N MET A 48 -0.54 14.17 17.96
CA MET A 48 -1.86 13.60 17.68
C MET A 48 -1.90 12.13 18.10
N ARG A 49 -3.09 11.65 18.47
CA ARG A 49 -3.33 10.24 18.81
C ARG A 49 -4.26 9.60 17.80
N ILE A 50 -3.98 8.34 17.47
CA ILE A 50 -4.85 7.55 16.59
C ILE A 50 -6.03 7.06 17.41
N ILE A 51 -7.24 7.44 16.99
CA ILE A 51 -8.49 7.11 17.69
C ILE A 51 -9.17 5.85 17.12
N SER A 52 -9.00 5.57 15.83
CA SER A 52 -9.57 4.39 15.18
C SER A 52 -8.89 4.07 13.85
N LEU A 53 -8.97 2.81 13.42
CA LEU A 53 -8.61 2.37 12.07
C LEU A 53 -9.88 2.05 11.29
N ILE A 54 -10.17 2.82 10.25
CA ILE A 54 -11.37 2.67 9.42
C ILE A 54 -10.98 1.95 8.14
N GLN A 55 -11.58 0.79 7.89
CA GLN A 55 -11.34 -0.03 6.69
C GLN A 55 -12.58 -0.16 5.79
N ASP A 56 -13.75 0.21 6.28
CA ASP A 56 -15.00 0.16 5.53
C ASP A 56 -15.00 1.23 4.43
N PRO A 57 -15.09 0.85 3.14
CA PRO A 57 -15.01 1.79 2.03
C PRO A 57 -16.18 2.78 1.99
N ASP A 58 -17.37 2.38 2.44
CA ASP A 58 -18.55 3.25 2.46
C ASP A 58 -18.41 4.31 3.55
N VAL A 59 -17.86 3.94 4.71
CA VAL A 59 -17.55 4.89 5.80
C VAL A 59 -16.47 5.87 5.36
N ILE A 60 -15.37 5.37 4.77
CA ILE A 60 -14.28 6.21 4.24
C ILE A 60 -14.84 7.21 3.24
N ARG A 61 -15.66 6.75 2.28
CA ARG A 61 -16.28 7.61 1.28
C ARG A 61 -17.11 8.71 1.91
N ARG A 62 -18.01 8.37 2.85
CA ARG A 62 -18.87 9.36 3.51
C ARG A 62 -18.08 10.43 4.25
N ILE A 63 -17.00 10.05 4.95
CA ILE A 63 -16.10 10.99 5.64
C ILE A 63 -15.43 11.92 4.62
N LEU A 64 -14.86 11.37 3.55
CA LEU A 64 -14.18 12.16 2.53
C LEU A 64 -15.12 13.08 1.76
N GLU A 65 -16.35 12.65 1.47
CA GLU A 65 -17.39 13.49 0.85
C GLU A 65 -17.77 14.66 1.77
N HIS A 66 -17.94 14.41 3.07
CA HIS A 66 -18.23 15.47 4.05
C HIS A 66 -17.12 16.51 4.14
N LEU A 67 -15.86 16.09 4.01
CA LEU A 67 -14.70 16.99 3.99
C LEU A 67 -14.45 17.66 2.63
N GLY A 68 -15.24 17.34 1.59
CA GLY A 68 -15.01 17.81 0.22
C GLY A 68 -13.73 17.26 -0.42
N LEU A 69 -13.15 16.18 0.14
CA LEU A 69 -11.91 15.56 -0.30
C LEU A 69 -12.13 14.34 -1.20
N TRP A 70 -13.38 13.91 -1.38
CA TRP A 70 -13.69 12.79 -2.27
C TRP A 70 -13.45 13.18 -3.73
N LYS A 71 -12.32 12.75 -4.27
CA LYS A 71 -12.01 12.83 -5.69
C LYS A 71 -12.23 11.43 -6.27
N GLN A 72 -13.23 11.28 -7.14
CA GLN A 72 -13.27 10.10 -7.99
C GLN A 72 -12.01 10.14 -8.84
N ASP A 73 -11.11 9.20 -8.60
CA ASP A 73 -9.89 9.08 -9.36
C ASP A 73 -10.28 8.65 -10.78
N THR A 74 -10.51 9.64 -11.66
CA THR A 74 -10.83 9.40 -13.07
C THR A 74 -9.56 9.00 -13.81
N GLY A 75 -9.00 7.85 -13.45
CA GLY A 75 -8.15 7.10 -14.36
C GLY A 75 -6.66 7.37 -14.30
N SER A 76 -6.06 7.57 -13.13
CA SER A 76 -4.61 7.32 -12.96
C SER A 76 -4.31 5.95 -12.36
N ARG A 77 -5.07 4.92 -12.77
CA ARG A 77 -4.42 3.62 -12.91
C ARG A 77 -3.34 3.85 -13.96
N CYS A 78 -2.06 3.77 -13.58
CA CYS A 78 -1.03 3.40 -14.54
C CYS A 78 -1.58 2.17 -15.26
N LYS A 79 -2.08 2.34 -16.49
CA LYS A 79 -2.22 1.21 -17.39
C LYS A 79 -0.79 0.73 -17.48
N LYS A 80 -0.44 -0.34 -16.77
CA LYS A 80 0.85 -0.99 -16.96
C LYS A 80 0.93 -1.18 -18.47
N PRO A 81 1.88 -0.55 -19.19
CA PRO A 81 2.00 -0.81 -20.61
C PRO A 81 2.13 -2.33 -20.71
N LYS A 82 1.25 -2.95 -21.50
CA LYS A 82 1.38 -4.38 -21.79
C LYS A 82 2.77 -4.49 -22.42
N PRO A 83 3.73 -5.22 -21.83
CA PRO A 83 5.01 -5.40 -22.51
C PRO A 83 4.69 -6.09 -23.82
N GLU A 84 4.87 -5.38 -24.92
CA GLU A 84 4.81 -5.97 -26.25
C GLU A 84 6.11 -6.75 -26.40
N TYR A 85 6.07 -8.00 -25.94
CA TYR A 85 7.16 -8.93 -26.09
C TYR A 85 7.27 -9.25 -27.58
N GLY A 86 8.02 -8.43 -28.30
CA GLY A 86 8.65 -8.87 -29.55
C GLY A 86 9.43 -10.16 -29.26
N SER A 87 9.52 -11.05 -30.23
CA SER A 87 10.27 -12.30 -30.11
C SER A 87 11.64 -12.04 -29.48
N VAL A 88 11.85 -12.48 -28.25
CA VAL A 88 13.19 -12.44 -27.65
C VAL A 88 14.04 -13.40 -28.45
N VAL A 89 14.92 -12.81 -29.24
CA VAL A 89 16.09 -13.52 -29.73
C VAL A 89 16.96 -13.72 -28.49
N HIS A 90 16.96 -14.94 -27.96
CA HIS A 90 18.04 -15.36 -27.07
C HIS A 90 19.27 -15.49 -27.95
N GLU A 91 20.04 -14.41 -28.06
CA GLU A 91 21.43 -14.54 -28.46
C GLU A 91 22.16 -15.18 -27.28
N ASP A 92 22.70 -16.37 -27.50
CA ASP A 92 23.61 -16.99 -26.53
C ASP A 92 24.74 -15.98 -26.29
N PHE A 93 24.82 -15.46 -25.07
CA PHE A 93 25.88 -14.55 -24.69
C PHE A 93 27.16 -15.39 -24.66
N ASP A 94 27.96 -15.31 -25.73
CA ASP A 94 29.30 -15.89 -25.77
C ASP A 94 30.16 -15.03 -24.83
N ASP A 95 30.11 -15.35 -23.54
CA ASP A 95 30.78 -14.64 -22.46
C ASP A 95 32.31 -14.79 -22.50
N GLY A 96 32.84 -15.40 -23.58
CA GLY A 96 34.27 -15.56 -23.81
C GLY A 96 34.94 -16.40 -22.72
N TRP A 97 34.15 -17.07 -21.88
CA TRP A 97 34.68 -17.99 -20.89
C TRP A 97 35.09 -19.26 -21.61
N PRO A 98 36.36 -19.70 -21.47
CA PRO A 98 36.72 -21.03 -21.89
C PRO A 98 35.78 -21.97 -21.16
N ARG A 99 34.97 -22.74 -21.91
CA ARG A 99 34.16 -23.82 -21.38
C ARG A 99 35.14 -24.66 -20.56
N TYR A 100 35.07 -24.51 -19.25
CA TYR A 100 35.86 -25.22 -18.25
C TYR A 100 36.04 -26.63 -18.78
N GLU A 101 37.29 -27.03 -19.00
CA GLU A 101 37.63 -28.35 -19.50
C GLU A 101 36.74 -29.35 -18.78
N GLU A 102 35.89 -29.99 -19.57
CA GLU A 102 35.06 -31.09 -19.12
C GLU A 102 36.05 -32.17 -18.72
N SER A 103 36.44 -32.15 -17.44
CA SER A 103 37.13 -33.25 -16.80
C SER A 103 36.13 -34.37 -16.86
N THR A 104 36.25 -35.16 -17.92
CA THR A 104 35.55 -36.43 -18.11
C THR A 104 35.81 -37.23 -16.85
N ILE A 105 34.84 -37.22 -15.93
CA ILE A 105 34.73 -38.27 -14.93
C ILE A 105 34.26 -39.48 -15.73
N THR A 106 35.23 -40.16 -16.34
CA THR A 106 35.04 -41.51 -16.84
C THR A 106 34.81 -42.37 -15.60
N LEU A 107 33.55 -42.65 -15.29
CA LEU A 107 33.20 -43.65 -14.29
C LEU A 107 33.67 -45.00 -14.83
N HIS A 108 34.68 -45.59 -14.20
CA HIS A 108 35.20 -46.91 -14.51
C HIS A 108 35.19 -47.79 -13.26
#